data_AF-A0A4P7KYW7-F1
#
_entry.id   AF-A0A4P7KYW7-F1
#
_cell.length_a   1.000
_cell.length_b   1.000
_cell.length_c   1.000
_cell.angle_alpha   90.00
_cell.angle_beta   90.00
_cell.angle_gamma   90.00
#
_symmetry.space_group_name_H-M   'P 1'
#
loop_
_entity.id
_entity.type
_entity.pdbx_description
1 polymer ?
#
loop_
_entity_poly.entity_id
_entity_poly.type
_entity_poly.pdbx_seq_one_letter_code
_entity_poly.pdbx_strand_id
1 'polypeptide(L)'
;MSHTFQDKDGTLIQMGDFGLGGTTIYERGNESITGGCGFFSNLGYDDDRFDGKWGSGIRLQYDKNSFYFLFLDGYGNTWTAIHLADKQSFKLKKQWSENNTTVDGNGFIKKASPIIKIYPNGNFGTNEESEGAIVQRLDTGKYLISRVLGYNSDGAWGVNGGVSVPKDINGLELIYVRDKILSNGNIEIQTFHRQHSHLPEDFQNWRIKEIIDGKPTYYIDGEPCDIPPSTWLDVRVEMPVDSIWNQQHAQTK
;
A
#
# COMPACT_ATOMS: atom_id res chain seq x y z
N MET A 1 -9.00 -25.72 39.21
CA MET A 1 -10.16 -25.20 38.47
C MET A 1 -10.98 -26.38 38.01
N SER A 2 -12.26 -26.46 38.38
CA SER A 2 -13.19 -27.45 37.81
C SER A 2 -13.76 -26.87 36.52
N HIS A 3 -13.41 -27.46 35.38
CA HIS A 3 -14.05 -27.10 34.11
C HIS A 3 -15.41 -27.80 34.06
N THR A 4 -16.48 -27.04 33.92
CA THR A 4 -17.82 -27.59 33.70
C THR A 4 -17.93 -28.01 32.24
N PHE A 5 -18.23 -29.27 31.97
CA PHE A 5 -18.45 -29.76 30.62
C PHE A 5 -19.79 -29.26 30.06
N GLN A 6 -19.90 -29.20 28.73
CA GLN A 6 -21.17 -28.86 28.08
C GLN A 6 -22.20 -29.98 28.33
N ASP A 7 -23.44 -29.60 28.63
CA ASP A 7 -24.56 -30.53 28.84
C ASP A 7 -25.10 -31.03 27.49
N LYS A 8 -24.27 -31.79 26.78
CA LYS A 8 -24.59 -32.41 25.49
C LYS A 8 -23.73 -33.66 25.28
N ASP A 9 -24.31 -34.70 24.69
CA ASP A 9 -23.59 -35.90 24.31
C ASP A 9 -22.66 -35.62 23.11
N GLY A 10 -21.40 -36.06 23.18
CA GLY A 10 -20.42 -35.87 22.10
C GLY A 10 -19.00 -36.32 22.44
N THR A 11 -18.12 -36.32 21.43
CA THR A 11 -16.69 -36.56 21.63
C THR A 11 -16.01 -35.27 22.10
N LEU A 12 -15.21 -35.37 23.14
CA LEU A 12 -14.39 -34.26 23.66
C LEU A 12 -13.13 -34.10 22.81
N ILE A 13 -12.74 -32.85 22.57
CA ILE A 13 -11.46 -32.49 21.96
C ILE A 13 -10.39 -32.54 23.06
N GLN A 14 -9.33 -33.31 22.87
CA GLN A 14 -8.17 -33.39 23.76
C GLN A 14 -7.10 -32.36 23.39
N MET A 15 -6.24 -32.01 24.34
CA MET A 15 -5.03 -31.24 24.06
C MET A 15 -4.14 -32.01 23.08
N GLY A 16 -3.78 -31.37 21.97
CA GLY A 16 -3.06 -31.93 20.83
C GLY A 16 -3.96 -32.14 19.60
N ASP A 17 -5.27 -32.29 19.78
CA ASP A 17 -6.20 -32.54 18.67
C ASP A 17 -6.26 -31.32 17.74
N PHE A 18 -6.07 -31.56 16.44
CA PHE A 18 -6.11 -30.52 15.40
C PHE A 18 -5.13 -29.34 15.67
N GLY A 19 -4.07 -29.59 16.46
CA GLY A 19 -3.10 -28.57 16.86
C GLY A 19 -3.51 -27.69 18.05
N LEU A 20 -4.61 -28.00 18.74
CA LEU A 20 -5.06 -27.26 19.92
C LEU A 20 -4.22 -27.59 21.16
N GLY A 21 -3.52 -26.61 21.74
CA GLY A 21 -2.78 -26.77 22.99
C GLY A 21 -1.46 -27.56 22.90
N GLY A 22 -1.03 -27.93 21.68
CA GLY A 22 0.32 -28.44 21.41
C GLY A 22 1.24 -27.36 20.80
N THR A 23 2.55 -27.66 20.68
CA THR A 23 3.43 -26.89 19.79
C THR A 23 3.01 -27.14 18.35
N THR A 24 2.76 -26.08 17.58
CA THR A 24 2.17 -26.08 16.22
C THR A 24 2.74 -27.18 15.31
N ILE A 25 1.88 -27.80 14.49
CA ILE A 25 2.31 -28.79 13.49
C ILE A 25 3.20 -28.11 12.47
N TYR A 26 4.30 -28.77 12.12
CA TYR A 26 5.31 -28.23 11.23
C TYR A 26 5.13 -28.78 9.80
N GLU A 27 4.99 -27.87 8.84
CA GLU A 27 4.79 -28.22 7.43
C GLU A 27 6.13 -28.26 6.67
N ARG A 28 6.40 -29.38 5.95
CA ARG A 28 7.48 -29.51 4.95
C ARG A 28 6.92 -30.17 3.68
N GLY A 29 7.12 -29.53 2.53
CA GLY A 29 6.90 -30.15 1.22
C GLY A 29 5.44 -30.57 0.94
N ASN A 30 5.28 -31.54 0.03
CA ASN A 30 3.97 -32.01 -0.47
C ASN A 30 3.23 -33.00 0.45
N GLU A 31 3.86 -33.50 1.51
CA GLU A 31 3.42 -34.75 2.16
C GLU A 31 2.70 -34.58 3.50
N SER A 32 2.67 -33.40 4.10
CA SER A 32 1.96 -33.15 5.38
C SER A 32 0.45 -32.85 5.24
N ILE A 33 -0.13 -33.06 4.05
CA ILE A 33 -1.53 -32.70 3.72
C ILE A 33 -2.55 -33.76 4.21
N THR A 34 -2.15 -34.69 5.08
CA THR A 34 -2.97 -35.86 5.45
C THR A 34 -4.00 -35.62 6.56
N GLY A 35 -4.16 -34.41 7.11
CA GLY A 35 -4.98 -34.24 8.33
C GLY A 35 -5.91 -33.03 8.33
N GLY A 36 -7.23 -33.27 8.22
CA GLY A 36 -8.30 -32.47 8.83
C GLY A 36 -8.27 -30.94 8.72
N CYS A 37 -9.09 -30.29 9.55
CA CYS A 37 -8.89 -28.89 9.91
C CYS A 37 -7.83 -28.79 11.01
N GLY A 38 -7.08 -27.69 11.12
CA GLY A 38 -6.12 -27.52 12.23
C GLY A 38 -5.21 -26.30 12.14
N PHE A 39 -4.38 -26.11 13.16
CA PHE A 39 -3.38 -25.05 13.25
C PHE A 39 -1.98 -25.54 12.86
N PHE A 40 -1.22 -24.72 12.14
CA PHE A 40 0.12 -25.07 11.67
C PHE A 40 1.10 -23.89 11.75
N SER A 41 2.40 -24.21 11.70
CA SER A 41 3.50 -23.26 11.54
C SER A 41 4.35 -23.62 10.34
N ASN A 42 4.86 -22.60 9.66
CA ASN A 42 5.79 -22.74 8.55
C ASN A 42 7.12 -22.06 8.88
N LEU A 43 8.23 -22.73 8.58
CA LEU A 43 9.59 -22.27 8.87
C LEU A 43 10.32 -21.75 7.61
N GLY A 44 9.57 -21.42 6.55
CA GLY A 44 10.06 -20.68 5.39
C GLY A 44 11.20 -21.34 4.62
N TYR A 45 11.00 -22.58 4.18
CA TYR A 45 11.95 -23.30 3.34
C TYR A 45 11.62 -23.05 1.86
N ASP A 46 12.63 -22.95 1.00
CA ASP A 46 12.47 -22.59 -0.43
C ASP A 46 11.64 -23.60 -1.26
N ASP A 47 11.37 -24.80 -0.73
CA ASP A 47 10.55 -25.86 -1.36
C ASP A 47 9.16 -26.03 -0.69
N ASP A 48 8.66 -24.97 -0.04
CA ASP A 48 7.33 -24.98 0.58
C ASP A 48 6.26 -24.29 -0.29
N ARG A 49 4.98 -24.63 -0.05
CA ARG A 49 3.83 -24.02 -0.74
C ARG A 49 3.50 -22.62 -0.22
N PHE A 50 4.32 -22.08 0.68
CA PHE A 50 4.17 -20.75 1.27
C PHE A 50 5.21 -19.75 0.71
N ASP A 51 5.91 -20.14 -0.35
CA ASP A 51 6.95 -19.38 -1.03
C ASP A 51 8.02 -18.87 -0.02
N GLY A 52 8.54 -19.78 0.81
CA GLY A 52 9.64 -19.53 1.75
C GLY A 52 9.27 -18.64 2.95
N LYS A 53 7.97 -18.47 3.25
CA LYS A 53 7.52 -17.54 4.30
C LYS A 53 7.44 -18.20 5.66
N TRP A 54 8.08 -17.55 6.64
CA TRP A 54 7.94 -17.88 8.05
C TRP A 54 6.60 -17.39 8.56
N GLY A 55 5.89 -18.20 9.35
CA GLY A 55 4.61 -17.78 9.91
C GLY A 55 3.77 -18.92 10.49
N SER A 56 2.50 -18.64 10.73
CA SER A 56 1.54 -19.61 11.24
C SER A 56 0.16 -19.42 10.62
N GLY A 57 -0.67 -20.45 10.66
CA GLY A 57 -1.96 -20.39 10.01
C GLY A 57 -2.95 -21.47 10.45
N ILE A 58 -4.10 -21.42 9.80
CA ILE A 58 -5.22 -22.33 9.99
C ILE A 58 -5.52 -22.99 8.65
N ARG A 59 -5.67 -24.32 8.68
CA ARG A 59 -6.20 -25.12 7.58
C ARG A 59 -7.67 -25.43 7.85
N LEU A 60 -8.51 -25.24 6.84
CA LEU A 60 -9.92 -25.60 6.86
C LEU A 60 -10.17 -26.60 5.73
N GLN A 61 -10.45 -27.86 6.10
CA GLN A 61 -10.76 -28.90 5.13
C GLN A 61 -12.25 -28.90 4.77
N TYR A 62 -12.55 -28.92 3.48
CA TYR A 62 -13.91 -29.13 2.98
C TYR A 62 -14.15 -30.62 2.68
N ASP A 63 -13.24 -31.25 1.94
CA ASP A 63 -13.29 -32.68 1.64
C ASP A 63 -11.86 -33.27 1.57
N LYS A 64 -11.74 -34.57 1.23
CA LYS A 64 -10.44 -35.27 1.17
C LYS A 64 -9.40 -34.61 0.25
N ASN A 65 -9.85 -33.86 -0.76
CA ASN A 65 -9.05 -33.27 -1.81
C ASN A 65 -9.16 -31.73 -1.88
N SER A 66 -10.01 -31.10 -1.07
CA SER A 66 -10.26 -29.65 -1.10
C SER A 66 -10.09 -29.01 0.29
N PHE A 67 -9.30 -27.95 0.37
CA PHE A 67 -9.00 -27.25 1.62
C PHE A 67 -8.55 -25.80 1.39
N TYR A 68 -8.67 -25.01 2.46
CA TYR A 68 -8.38 -23.59 2.50
C TYR A 68 -7.31 -23.30 3.55
N PHE A 69 -6.51 -22.26 3.31
CA PHE A 69 -5.59 -21.72 4.29
C PHE A 69 -5.88 -20.25 4.56
N LEU A 70 -5.72 -19.89 5.82
CA LEU A 70 -5.43 -18.54 6.27
C LEU A 70 -4.06 -18.57 6.96
N PHE A 71 -3.13 -17.74 6.51
CA PHE A 71 -1.74 -17.74 6.97
C PHE A 71 -1.29 -16.31 7.28
N LEU A 72 -0.66 -16.10 8.42
CA LEU A 72 -0.01 -14.86 8.81
C LEU A 72 1.50 -15.07 8.77
N ASP A 73 2.20 -14.26 7.98
CA ASP A 73 3.65 -14.29 7.94
C ASP A 73 4.28 -13.45 9.06
N GLY A 74 5.58 -13.67 9.30
CA GLY A 74 6.35 -12.92 10.30
C GLY A 74 6.45 -11.41 10.03
N TYR A 75 6.00 -10.93 8.87
CA TYR A 75 5.96 -9.52 8.50
C TYR A 75 4.54 -8.92 8.63
N GLY A 76 3.61 -9.64 9.26
CA GLY A 76 2.24 -9.18 9.48
C GLY A 76 1.38 -9.15 8.20
N ASN A 77 1.78 -9.84 7.13
CA ASN A 77 0.91 -10.02 5.97
C ASN A 77 0.00 -11.22 6.17
N THR A 78 -1.24 -11.05 5.74
CA THR A 78 -2.22 -12.14 5.65
C THR A 78 -2.20 -12.73 4.25
N TRP A 79 -2.21 -14.05 4.18
CA TRP A 79 -2.22 -14.82 2.95
C TRP A 79 -3.35 -15.83 2.99
N THR A 80 -3.96 -16.08 1.83
CA THR A 80 -4.93 -17.16 1.67
C THR A 80 -4.52 -18.07 0.54
N ALA A 81 -4.91 -19.33 0.62
CA ALA A 81 -4.79 -20.27 -0.49
C ALA A 81 -5.98 -21.21 -0.50
N ILE A 82 -6.33 -21.65 -1.71
CA ILE A 82 -7.40 -22.62 -1.93
C ILE A 82 -6.82 -23.75 -2.77
N HIS A 83 -6.88 -24.96 -2.22
CA HIS A 83 -6.67 -26.18 -2.96
C HIS A 83 -8.03 -26.80 -3.26
N LEU A 84 -8.26 -27.14 -4.53
CA LEU A 84 -9.49 -27.75 -5.00
C LEU A 84 -9.16 -29.15 -5.55
N ALA A 85 -10.11 -30.07 -5.43
CA ALA A 85 -9.91 -31.46 -5.83
C ALA A 85 -9.46 -31.69 -7.28
N ASP A 86 -9.78 -30.75 -8.18
CA ASP A 86 -9.44 -30.77 -9.60
C ASP A 86 -8.12 -30.03 -9.93
N LYS A 87 -7.50 -29.34 -8.95
CA LYS A 87 -6.31 -28.53 -9.14
C LYS A 87 -5.09 -29.15 -8.46
N GLN A 88 -4.07 -29.45 -9.26
CA GLN A 88 -2.83 -30.06 -8.76
C GLN A 88 -1.98 -29.15 -7.86
N SER A 89 -2.25 -27.85 -7.80
CA SER A 89 -1.53 -26.91 -6.93
C SER A 89 -2.44 -25.79 -6.41
N PHE A 90 -2.09 -25.25 -5.24
CA PHE A 90 -2.62 -23.99 -4.74
C PHE A 90 -1.53 -22.92 -4.80
N LYS A 91 -1.90 -21.65 -4.93
CA LYS A 91 -0.98 -20.51 -4.83
C LYS A 91 -1.44 -19.60 -3.70
N LEU A 92 -0.51 -19.14 -2.87
CA LEU A 92 -0.80 -18.09 -1.91
C LEU A 92 -1.24 -16.81 -2.62
N LYS A 93 -2.23 -16.15 -2.02
CA LYS A 93 -2.75 -14.84 -2.40
C LYS A 93 -2.60 -13.91 -1.22
N LYS A 94 -1.71 -12.92 -1.36
CA LYS A 94 -1.58 -11.83 -0.39
C LYS A 94 -2.92 -11.11 -0.28
N GLN A 95 -3.37 -10.90 0.94
CA GLN A 95 -4.54 -10.07 1.22
C GLN A 95 -4.07 -8.62 1.39
N TRP A 96 -4.84 -7.70 0.82
CA TRP A 96 -4.63 -6.27 1.02
C TRP A 96 -5.15 -5.89 2.41
N SER A 97 -4.34 -5.17 3.16
CA SER A 97 -4.66 -4.63 4.49
C SER A 97 -3.95 -3.28 4.67
N GLU A 98 -4.22 -2.60 5.78
CA GLU A 98 -3.55 -1.35 6.14
C GLU A 98 -2.01 -1.51 6.24
N ASN A 99 -1.51 -2.73 6.44
CA ASN A 99 -0.07 -3.03 6.50
C ASN A 99 0.63 -2.92 5.13
N ASN A 100 -0.09 -3.09 4.02
CA ASN A 100 0.51 -3.15 2.69
C ASN A 100 -0.23 -2.31 1.64
N THR A 101 -1.15 -1.47 2.10
CA THR A 101 -1.85 -0.48 1.27
C THR A 101 -1.73 0.92 1.84
N THR A 102 -2.06 1.89 1.01
CA THR A 102 -2.22 3.29 1.37
C THR A 102 -3.40 3.87 0.58
N VAL A 103 -3.95 4.99 1.03
CA VAL A 103 -5.02 5.70 0.34
C VAL A 103 -4.46 7.01 -0.18
N ASP A 104 -4.57 7.23 -1.49
CA ASP A 104 -4.11 8.47 -2.13
C ASP A 104 -5.05 9.65 -1.87
N GLY A 105 -4.64 10.86 -2.27
CA GLY A 105 -5.41 12.09 -2.10
C GLY A 105 -6.74 12.13 -2.83
N ASN A 106 -7.01 11.16 -3.70
CA ASN A 106 -8.28 10.98 -4.40
C ASN A 106 -9.15 9.88 -3.75
N GLY A 107 -8.71 9.25 -2.66
CA GLY A 107 -9.45 8.21 -1.95
C GLY A 107 -9.30 6.80 -2.52
N PHE A 108 -8.36 6.57 -3.44
CA PHE A 108 -8.13 5.23 -4.00
C PHE A 108 -7.12 4.43 -3.18
N ILE A 109 -7.43 3.15 -2.93
CA ILE A 109 -6.48 2.21 -2.34
C ILE A 109 -5.37 1.92 -3.36
N LYS A 110 -4.13 2.09 -2.92
CA LYS A 110 -2.89 1.81 -3.66
C LYS A 110 -1.99 0.89 -2.84
N LYS A 111 -1.01 0.25 -3.48
CA LYS A 111 0.05 -0.47 -2.76
C LYS A 111 0.84 0.53 -1.89
N ALA A 112 1.19 0.12 -0.67
CA ALA A 112 2.09 0.89 0.19
C ALA A 112 3.44 1.15 -0.49
N SER A 113 4.06 2.27 -0.15
CA SER A 113 5.34 2.73 -0.67
C SER A 113 5.89 3.90 0.16
N PRO A 114 7.16 4.28 0.00
CA PRO A 114 7.66 5.56 0.48
C PRO A 114 6.90 6.69 -0.25
N ILE A 115 6.13 7.47 0.50
CA ILE A 115 5.24 8.50 -0.05
C ILE A 115 5.42 9.82 0.69
N ILE A 116 5.58 10.88 -0.09
CA ILE A 116 5.63 12.25 0.37
C ILE A 116 4.34 12.96 -0.04
N LYS A 117 3.65 13.56 0.93
CA LYS A 117 2.50 14.42 0.69
C LYS A 117 2.96 15.86 0.59
N ILE A 118 2.63 16.58 -0.48
CA ILE A 118 2.92 18.01 -0.64
C ILE A 118 1.62 18.80 -0.55
N TYR A 119 1.55 19.74 0.38
CA TYR A 119 0.37 20.55 0.64
C TYR A 119 0.45 21.95 -0.02
N PRO A 120 -0.68 22.66 -0.20
CA PRO A 120 -0.75 23.94 -0.91
C PRO A 120 0.21 25.02 -0.41
N ASN A 121 0.44 25.07 0.90
CA ASN A 121 1.31 26.06 1.54
C ASN A 121 2.80 25.67 1.49
N GLY A 122 3.15 24.55 0.85
CA GLY A 122 4.51 24.01 0.84
C GLY A 122 4.87 23.15 2.05
N ASN A 123 3.97 22.98 3.03
CA ASN A 123 4.14 21.96 4.04
C ASN A 123 4.14 20.58 3.38
N PHE A 124 4.76 19.61 4.05
CA PHE A 124 4.78 18.23 3.57
C PHE A 124 4.64 17.24 4.72
N GLY A 125 4.25 16.02 4.38
CA GLY A 125 4.21 14.88 5.29
C GLY A 125 4.94 13.69 4.66
N THR A 126 5.61 12.89 5.49
CA THR A 126 6.22 11.61 5.12
C THR A 126 5.53 10.47 5.87
N ASN A 127 5.53 9.28 5.28
CA ASN A 127 5.28 8.04 6.01
C ASN A 127 6.58 7.45 6.55
N GLU A 128 6.49 6.36 7.31
CA GLU A 128 7.65 5.68 7.90
C GLU A 128 8.68 5.29 6.83
N GLU A 129 8.22 4.74 5.70
CA GLU A 129 9.08 4.34 4.58
C GLU A 129 9.84 5.49 3.92
N SER A 130 9.34 6.74 4.00
CA SER A 130 9.96 7.95 3.42
C SER A 130 10.58 8.88 4.45
N GLU A 131 10.78 8.40 5.68
CA GLU A 131 11.41 9.18 6.74
C GLU A 131 12.78 9.71 6.31
N GLY A 132 13.02 10.99 6.61
CA GLY A 132 14.27 11.68 6.27
C GLY A 132 14.26 12.40 4.91
N ALA A 133 13.25 12.15 4.06
CA ALA A 133 13.01 12.97 2.87
C ALA A 133 12.56 14.40 3.25
N ILE A 134 12.88 15.37 2.40
CA ILE A 134 12.58 16.79 2.66
C ILE A 134 11.94 17.41 1.42
N VAL A 135 10.93 18.25 1.63
CA VAL A 135 10.35 19.10 0.58
C VAL A 135 10.62 20.57 0.88
N GLN A 136 11.04 21.31 -0.14
CA GLN A 136 11.18 22.76 -0.10
C GLN A 136 10.32 23.40 -1.18
N ARG A 137 9.45 24.34 -0.80
CA ARG A 137 8.77 25.21 -1.77
C ARG A 137 9.72 26.32 -2.20
N LEU A 138 10.07 26.34 -3.49
CA LEU A 138 11.02 27.28 -4.07
C LEU A 138 10.35 28.56 -4.58
N ASP A 139 9.12 28.42 -5.08
CA ASP A 139 8.32 29.49 -5.70
C ASP A 139 6.85 29.05 -5.75
N THR A 140 5.95 29.90 -6.24
CA THR A 140 4.56 29.53 -6.52
C THR A 140 4.49 28.34 -7.47
N GLY A 141 3.90 27.25 -6.97
CA GLY A 141 3.78 26.00 -7.70
C GLY A 141 5.12 25.34 -8.03
N LYS A 142 6.22 25.62 -7.31
CA LYS A 142 7.51 24.93 -7.50
C LYS A 142 8.01 24.32 -6.20
N TYR A 143 8.27 23.02 -6.23
CA TYR A 143 8.66 22.22 -5.07
C TYR A 143 9.88 21.37 -5.42
N LEU A 144 10.82 21.25 -4.49
CA LEU A 144 12.00 20.40 -4.60
C LEU A 144 11.94 19.33 -3.51
N ILE A 145 11.95 18.07 -3.93
CA ILE A 145 12.08 16.90 -3.06
C ILE A 145 13.54 16.49 -3.02
N SER A 146 14.10 16.35 -1.82
CA SER A 146 15.50 15.98 -1.60
C SER A 146 15.65 14.75 -0.71
N ARG A 147 16.85 14.13 -0.77
CA ARG A 147 17.22 12.90 -0.05
C ARG A 147 16.45 11.66 -0.53
N VAL A 148 16.21 11.63 -1.84
CA VAL A 148 15.52 10.56 -2.57
C VAL A 148 16.32 10.20 -3.82
N LEU A 149 16.02 9.06 -4.44
CA LEU A 149 16.67 8.54 -5.64
C LEU A 149 15.71 8.54 -6.85
N GLY A 150 14.88 9.56 -6.96
CA GLY A 150 13.82 9.67 -7.96
C GLY A 150 12.53 9.01 -7.51
N TYR A 151 11.65 8.70 -8.46
CA TYR A 151 10.42 7.96 -8.18
C TYR A 151 10.71 6.51 -7.82
N ASN A 152 9.83 5.95 -6.99
CA ASN A 152 9.89 4.52 -6.69
C ASN A 152 9.80 3.67 -7.96
N SER A 153 10.74 2.75 -8.13
CA SER A 153 10.95 2.01 -9.39
C SER A 153 10.10 0.74 -9.53
N ASP A 154 9.32 0.37 -8.50
CA ASP A 154 8.61 -0.92 -8.45
C ASP A 154 7.38 -1.04 -9.38
N GLY A 155 7.00 0.06 -10.05
CA GLY A 155 5.87 0.12 -10.98
C GLY A 155 4.48 -0.13 -10.36
N ALA A 156 4.36 -0.22 -9.03
CA ALA A 156 3.13 -0.69 -8.41
C ALA A 156 1.96 0.29 -8.46
N TRP A 157 2.20 1.57 -8.73
CA TRP A 157 1.16 2.57 -9.02
C TRP A 157 0.89 2.73 -10.53
N GLY A 158 1.50 1.88 -11.37
CA GLY A 158 1.40 1.91 -12.83
C GLY A 158 2.64 2.48 -13.52
N VAL A 159 2.67 2.39 -14.85
CA VAL A 159 3.83 2.75 -15.71
C VAL A 159 4.24 4.23 -15.57
N ASN A 160 3.28 5.11 -15.26
CA ASN A 160 3.51 6.54 -15.02
C ASN A 160 3.23 6.94 -13.54
N GLY A 161 3.20 5.97 -12.63
CA GLY A 161 2.61 6.08 -11.28
C GLY A 161 3.48 6.74 -10.21
N GLY A 162 4.17 7.84 -10.52
CA GLY A 162 5.02 8.56 -9.56
C GLY A 162 4.28 9.56 -8.69
N VAL A 163 3.19 10.15 -9.20
CA VAL A 163 2.44 11.25 -8.55
C VAL A 163 0.94 11.01 -8.66
N SER A 164 0.21 11.10 -7.54
CA SER A 164 -1.25 11.23 -7.55
C SER A 164 -1.62 12.71 -7.51
N VAL A 165 -2.34 13.15 -8.55
CA VAL A 165 -2.78 14.55 -8.71
C VAL A 165 -4.23 14.67 -8.28
N PRO A 166 -4.61 15.71 -7.50
CA PRO A 166 -6.00 15.97 -7.13
C PRO A 166 -6.93 16.01 -8.34
N LYS A 167 -8.06 15.33 -8.22
CA LYS A 167 -9.12 15.26 -9.23
C LYS A 167 -10.43 15.87 -8.74
N ASP A 168 -11.21 16.37 -9.67
CA ASP A 168 -12.60 16.74 -9.42
C ASP A 168 -13.53 15.50 -9.36
N ILE A 169 -14.82 15.75 -9.16
CA ILE A 169 -15.85 14.70 -9.12
C ILE A 169 -16.03 13.94 -10.45
N ASN A 170 -15.57 14.52 -11.56
CA ASN A 170 -15.60 13.90 -12.89
C ASN A 170 -14.31 13.12 -13.19
N GLY A 171 -13.39 13.04 -12.23
CA GLY A 171 -12.10 12.35 -12.38
C GLY A 171 -11.05 13.14 -13.17
N LEU A 172 -11.31 14.42 -13.45
CA LEU A 172 -10.41 15.31 -14.18
C LEU A 172 -9.41 15.95 -13.21
N GLU A 173 -8.14 15.97 -13.57
CA GLU A 173 -7.10 16.57 -12.73
C GLU A 173 -7.30 18.09 -12.59
N LEU A 174 -7.16 18.61 -11.38
CA LEU A 174 -7.33 20.03 -11.08
C LEU A 174 -6.15 20.91 -11.51
N ILE A 175 -4.99 20.30 -11.74
CA ILE A 175 -3.74 20.97 -12.10
C ILE A 175 -2.95 20.12 -13.09
N TYR A 176 -2.09 20.76 -13.88
CA TYR A 176 -1.00 20.07 -14.56
C TYR A 176 0.16 19.91 -13.58
N VAL A 177 0.86 18.77 -13.69
CA VAL A 177 2.13 18.53 -13.02
C VAL A 177 3.19 18.35 -14.09
N ARG A 178 4.28 19.11 -13.98
CA ARG A 178 5.52 18.88 -14.70
C ARG A 178 6.58 18.53 -13.68
N ASP A 179 7.31 17.47 -13.94
CA ASP A 179 8.34 17.00 -13.04
C ASP A 179 9.67 16.77 -13.75
N LYS A 180 10.73 16.69 -12.95
CA LYS A 180 12.08 16.40 -13.42
C LYS A 180 12.89 15.75 -12.31
N ILE A 181 13.45 14.57 -12.59
CA ILE A 181 14.47 13.97 -11.75
C ILE A 181 15.82 14.63 -12.06
N LEU A 182 16.48 15.13 -11.03
CA LEU A 182 17.81 15.74 -11.11
C LEU A 182 18.90 14.66 -11.08
N SER A 183 20.11 15.01 -11.49
CA SER A 183 21.24 14.06 -11.58
C SER A 183 21.65 13.44 -10.23
N ASN A 184 21.28 14.08 -9.12
CA ASN A 184 21.51 13.59 -7.76
C ASN A 184 20.33 12.78 -7.19
N GLY A 185 19.29 12.51 -7.99
CA GLY A 185 18.09 11.77 -7.56
C GLY A 185 16.97 12.64 -6.98
N ASN A 186 17.23 13.91 -6.68
CA ASN A 186 16.18 14.83 -6.23
C ASN A 186 15.09 15.00 -7.31
N ILE A 187 13.87 15.37 -6.90
CA ILE A 187 12.75 15.57 -7.81
C ILE A 187 12.29 17.02 -7.75
N GLU A 188 12.28 17.71 -8.88
CA GLU A 188 11.58 18.98 -9.03
C GLU A 188 10.16 18.73 -9.50
N ILE A 189 9.19 19.37 -8.85
CA ILE A 189 7.77 19.36 -9.23
C ILE A 189 7.33 20.80 -9.46
N GLN A 190 6.66 21.01 -10.59
CA GLN A 190 6.01 22.25 -10.96
C GLN A 190 4.53 22.02 -11.20
N THR A 191 3.68 22.90 -10.68
CA THR A 191 2.23 22.81 -10.79
C THR A 191 1.67 24.02 -11.52
N PHE A 192 0.70 23.78 -12.39
CA PHE A 192 0.05 24.81 -13.21
C PHE A 192 -1.46 24.61 -13.19
N HIS A 193 -2.21 25.69 -13.31
CA HIS A 193 -3.67 25.62 -13.37
C HIS A 193 -4.11 24.85 -14.62
N ARG A 194 -5.11 23.98 -14.45
CA ARG A 194 -5.72 23.22 -15.54
C ARG A 194 -7.19 23.56 -15.62
N GLN A 195 -7.56 24.35 -16.63
CA GLN A 195 -8.90 24.88 -16.81
C GLN A 195 -9.87 23.85 -17.43
N HIS A 196 -9.37 22.95 -18.28
CA HIS A 196 -10.18 22.08 -19.15
C HIS A 196 -11.05 22.87 -20.15
N SER A 197 -10.44 23.83 -20.84
CA SER A 197 -11.10 24.74 -21.81
C SER A 197 -11.84 24.06 -22.98
N HIS A 198 -11.63 22.76 -23.20
CA HIS A 198 -12.33 21.95 -24.19
C HIS A 198 -13.74 21.51 -23.74
N LEU A 199 -14.09 21.70 -22.46
CA LEU A 199 -15.40 21.38 -21.91
C LEU A 199 -16.35 22.58 -21.99
N PRO A 200 -17.68 22.36 -21.92
CA PRO A 200 -18.63 23.46 -21.76
C PRO A 200 -18.31 24.28 -20.51
N GLU A 201 -18.59 25.59 -20.55
CA GLU A 201 -18.13 26.57 -19.56
C GLU A 201 -18.42 26.18 -18.10
N ASP A 202 -19.61 25.64 -17.84
CA ASP A 202 -20.04 25.21 -16.50
C ASP A 202 -19.29 23.99 -15.95
N PHE A 203 -18.62 23.22 -16.82
CA PHE A 203 -17.81 22.06 -16.45
C PHE A 203 -16.31 22.35 -16.45
N GLN A 204 -15.90 23.58 -16.75
CA GLN A 204 -14.50 23.98 -16.66
C GLN A 204 -14.09 24.22 -15.21
N ASN A 205 -12.82 23.99 -14.92
CA ASN A 205 -12.24 24.21 -13.59
C ASN A 205 -11.94 25.70 -13.39
N TRP A 206 -12.97 26.48 -13.05
CA TRP A 206 -12.84 27.90 -12.70
C TRP A 206 -12.27 28.09 -11.29
N ARG A 207 -10.96 28.30 -11.20
CA ARG A 207 -10.28 28.55 -9.92
C ARG A 207 -9.97 30.03 -9.72
N ILE A 208 -10.44 30.58 -8.62
CA ILE A 208 -10.14 31.96 -8.20
C ILE A 208 -8.65 32.04 -7.84
N LYS A 209 -7.96 33.02 -8.43
CA LYS A 209 -6.57 33.37 -8.15
C LYS A 209 -6.48 34.34 -6.97
N GLU A 210 -7.17 35.47 -7.10
CA GLU A 210 -7.22 36.52 -6.09
C GLU A 210 -8.50 37.35 -6.25
N ILE A 211 -8.87 38.10 -5.21
CA ILE A 211 -10.02 39.01 -5.23
C ILE A 211 -9.46 40.43 -5.20
N ILE A 212 -9.70 41.20 -6.27
CA ILE A 212 -9.28 42.59 -6.41
C ILE A 212 -10.54 43.45 -6.46
N ASP A 213 -10.65 44.46 -5.59
CA ASP A 213 -11.80 45.37 -5.51
C ASP A 213 -13.16 44.65 -5.44
N GLY A 214 -13.21 43.54 -4.70
CA GLY A 214 -14.42 42.72 -4.53
C GLY A 214 -14.78 41.85 -5.75
N LYS A 215 -13.94 41.80 -6.79
CA LYS A 215 -14.13 40.96 -7.97
C LYS A 215 -13.11 39.83 -8.02
N PRO A 216 -13.55 38.57 -8.22
CA PRO A 216 -12.62 37.46 -8.40
C PRO A 216 -11.90 37.58 -9.74
N THR A 217 -10.59 37.38 -9.71
CA THR A 217 -9.79 37.05 -10.90
C THR A 217 -9.54 35.55 -10.92
N TYR A 218 -9.49 34.97 -12.10
CA TYR A 218 -9.33 33.52 -12.28
C TYR A 218 -7.95 33.21 -12.86
N TYR A 219 -7.42 32.04 -12.53
CA TYR A 219 -6.24 31.52 -13.18
C TYR A 219 -6.48 31.29 -14.68
N ILE A 220 -5.46 31.49 -15.49
CA ILE A 220 -5.46 31.13 -16.90
C ILE A 220 -4.93 29.70 -17.05
N ASP A 221 -5.42 28.94 -18.04
CA ASP A 221 -4.93 27.58 -18.30
C ASP A 221 -3.40 27.59 -18.52
N GLY A 222 -2.70 26.72 -17.79
CA GLY A 222 -1.24 26.64 -17.82
C GLY A 222 -0.51 27.70 -16.99
N GLU A 223 -1.21 28.59 -16.28
CA GLU A 223 -0.58 29.55 -15.37
C GLU A 223 0.04 28.84 -14.15
N PRO A 224 1.28 29.15 -13.73
CA PRO A 224 1.86 28.59 -12.51
C PRO A 224 0.98 28.87 -11.29
N CYS A 225 0.64 27.83 -10.53
CA CYS A 225 -0.18 27.97 -9.33
C CYS A 225 0.20 26.92 -8.29
N ASP A 226 0.05 27.23 -7.00
CA ASP A 226 0.19 26.21 -5.95
C ASP A 226 -0.94 25.16 -6.03
N ILE A 227 -0.71 24.02 -5.37
CA ILE A 227 -1.67 22.93 -5.24
C ILE A 227 -3.03 23.46 -4.72
N PRO A 228 -4.19 22.98 -5.22
CA PRO A 228 -5.50 23.47 -4.78
C PRO A 228 -5.73 23.34 -3.27
N PRO A 229 -6.42 24.30 -2.62
CA PRO A 229 -6.75 24.22 -1.20
C PRO A 229 -7.44 22.89 -0.85
N SER A 230 -7.21 22.39 0.37
CA SER A 230 -7.80 21.13 0.87
C SER A 230 -7.44 19.88 0.06
N THR A 231 -6.41 19.95 -0.79
CA THR A 231 -5.87 18.81 -1.53
C THR A 231 -4.36 18.70 -1.31
N TRP A 232 -3.73 17.64 -1.81
CA TRP A 232 -2.28 17.46 -1.78
C TRP A 232 -1.83 16.62 -2.98
N LEU A 233 -0.54 16.67 -3.30
CA LEU A 233 0.10 15.68 -4.17
C LEU A 233 0.61 14.52 -3.33
N ASP A 234 0.36 13.28 -3.72
CA ASP A 234 1.09 12.13 -3.21
C ASP A 234 2.21 11.78 -4.19
N VAL A 235 3.46 11.84 -3.73
CA VAL A 235 4.65 11.55 -4.55
C VAL A 235 5.34 10.31 -4.01
N ARG A 236 5.40 9.25 -4.82
CA ARG A 236 6.16 8.05 -4.46
C ARG A 236 7.62 8.25 -4.72
N VAL A 237 8.47 7.91 -3.76
CA VAL A 237 9.91 8.12 -3.90
C VAL A 237 10.67 6.82 -3.72
N GLU A 238 11.82 6.73 -4.38
CA GLU A 238 12.83 5.73 -4.09
C GLU A 238 13.71 6.29 -2.96
N MET A 239 13.82 5.56 -1.86
CA MET A 239 14.62 6.01 -0.72
C MET A 239 16.01 5.38 -0.79
N PRO A 240 17.07 6.12 -0.41
CA PRO A 240 18.42 5.57 -0.31
C PRO A 240 18.50 4.32 0.58
N VAL A 241 19.42 3.41 0.28
CA VAL A 241 19.60 2.17 1.08
C VAL A 241 19.98 2.47 2.54
N ASP A 242 20.67 3.59 2.76
CA ASP A 242 21.03 4.11 4.07
C ASP A 242 19.95 5.01 4.69
N SER A 243 18.72 5.01 4.17
CA SER A 243 17.59 5.67 4.83
C SER A 243 17.26 5.06 6.19
N ILE A 244 16.63 5.84 7.06
CA ILE A 244 16.31 5.43 8.44
C ILE A 244 15.51 4.11 8.44
N TRP A 245 14.47 4.04 7.60
CA TRP A 245 13.62 2.87 7.46
C TRP A 245 14.38 1.63 6.95
N ASN A 246 15.17 1.79 5.89
CA ASN A 246 15.90 0.68 5.27
C ASN A 246 16.95 0.11 6.23
N GLN A 247 17.62 0.95 7.03
CA GLN A 247 18.57 0.51 8.05
C GLN A 247 17.90 -0.30 9.17
N GLN A 248 16.74 0.13 9.66
CA GLN A 248 15.99 -0.62 10.69
C GLN A 248 15.57 -2.00 10.19
N HIS A 249 15.12 -2.11 8.94
CA HIS A 249 14.71 -3.38 8.35
C HIS A 249 15.89 -4.29 8.00
N ALA A 250 17.05 -3.72 7.67
CA ALA A 250 18.27 -4.49 7.42
C ALA A 250 18.84 -5.15 8.69
N GLN A 251 18.63 -4.54 9.86
CA GLN A 251 19.08 -5.06 11.17
C GLN A 251 18.12 -6.09 11.78
N THR A 252 16.92 -6.25 11.22
CA THR A 252 15.87 -7.15 11.71
C THR A 252 15.82 -8.47 10.92
N LYS A 253 16.78 -8.72 10.04
CA LYS A 253 17.00 -9.99 9.33
C LYS A 253 18.02 -10.86 10.07
#